data_AF-A0A9E2RUX5-F1
#
_entry.id   AF-A0A9E2RUX5-F1
#
_cell.length_a   1.000
_cell.length_b   1.000
_cell.length_c   1.000
_cell.angle_alpha   90.00
_cell.angle_beta   90.00
_cell.angle_gamma   90.00
#
_symmetry.space_group_name_H-M   'P 1'
#
loop_
_entity.id
_entity.type
_entity.pdbx_description
1 polymer ?
#
loop_
_entity_poly.entity_id
_entity_poly.type
_entity_poly.pdbx_seq_one_letter_code
_entity_poly.pdbx_strand_id
1 'polypeptide(L)' 'MKFKSDRPFSDPEIAVRKLLEIANSVEAVQDGRIHIEKINWPVFSGEGHAKAVARGWL' A
#
# COMPACT_ATOMS: atom_id res chain seq x y z
N MET A 1 10.37 -12.02 -10.81
CA MET A 1 10.13 -10.58 -10.59
C MET A 1 11.41 -9.99 -9.98
N LYS A 2 12.13 -9.08 -10.66
CA LYS A 2 13.34 -8.45 -10.10
C LYS A 2 12.91 -7.31 -9.17
N PHE A 3 13.19 -7.43 -7.87
CA PHE A 3 13.06 -6.31 -6.93
C PHE A 3 14.11 -5.25 -7.30
N LYS A 4 13.66 -4.07 -7.75
CA LYS A 4 14.56 -2.92 -7.93
C LYS A 4 14.85 -2.35 -6.54
N SER A 5 16.11 -2.40 -6.12
CA SER A 5 16.59 -2.04 -4.78
C SER A 5 16.20 -0.62 -4.34
N ASP A 6 16.05 0.32 -5.27
CA ASP A 6 15.78 1.73 -4.97
C ASP A 6 14.30 2.08 -4.69
N ARG A 7 13.42 1.10 -4.45
CA ARG A 7 12.04 1.39 -4.04
C ARG A 7 11.95 1.58 -2.52
N PRO A 8 11.09 2.49 -2.01
CA PRO A 8 10.94 2.74 -0.58
C PRO A 8 10.55 1.50 0.26
N PHE A 9 10.02 0.46 -0.38
CA PHE A 9 9.53 -0.77 0.24
C PHE A 9 10.15 -2.02 -0.42
N SER A 10 11.40 -1.93 -0.88
CA SER A 10 12.13 -3.09 -1.44
C SER A 10 12.39 -4.19 -0.41
N ASP A 11 12.51 -3.81 0.86
CA ASP A 11 12.63 -4.72 2.00
C ASP A 11 11.24 -5.22 2.41
N PRO A 12 10.98 -6.55 2.32
CA PRO A 12 9.71 -7.13 2.71
C PRO A 12 9.29 -6.83 4.16
N GLU A 13 10.23 -6.74 5.10
CA GLU A 13 9.91 -6.46 6.50
C GLU A 13 9.41 -5.02 6.67
N ILE A 14 10.05 -4.07 5.98
CA ILE A 14 9.61 -2.67 5.95
C ILE A 14 8.22 -2.57 5.29
N ALA A 15 8.00 -3.30 4.19
CA ALA A 15 6.72 -3.32 3.50
C ALA A 15 5.58 -3.86 4.38
N VAL A 16 5.80 -4.99 5.05
CA VAL A 16 4.83 -5.62 5.96
C VAL A 16 4.52 -4.70 7.14
N ARG A 17 5.54 -4.10 7.75
CA ARG A 17 5.35 -3.18 8.88
C ARG A 17 4.45 -2.00 8.48
N LYS A 18 4.62 -1.46 7.27
CA LYS A 18 3.77 -0.36 6.80
C LYS A 18 2.33 -0.80 6.51
N LEU A 19 2.13 -2.01 5.98
CA LEU A 19 0.78 -2.57 5.79
C LEU A 19 0.04 -2.76 7.12
N LEU A 20 0.73 -3.27 8.16
CA LEU A 20 0.16 -3.45 9.49
C LEU A 20 -0.17 -2.11 10.16
N GLU A 21 0.69 -1.09 10.01
CA GLU A 21 0.43 0.26 10.50
C GLU A 21 -0.87 0.83 9.92
N ILE A 22 -1.07 0.71 8.61
CA ILE A 22 -2.29 1.17 7.94
C ILE A 22 -3.50 0.34 8.39
N ALA A 23 -3.38 -0.99 8.43
CA ALA A 23 -4.45 -1.88 8.86
C ALA A 23 -4.93 -1.58 10.29
N ASN A 24 -4.00 -1.33 11.22
CA ASN A 24 -4.34 -1.00 12.61
C ASN A 24 -5.03 0.36 12.78
N SER A 25 -4.90 1.26 11.80
CA SER A 25 -5.61 2.55 11.80
C SER A 25 -7.04 2.46 11.25
N VAL A 26 -7.42 1.31 10.67
CA VAL A 26 -8.71 1.11 10.01
C VAL A 26 -9.61 0.26 10.90
N GLU A 27 -10.80 0.77 11.19
CA GLU A 27 -11.84 -0.03 11.84
C GLU A 27 -12.24 -1.21 10.93
N ALA A 28 -12.09 -2.41 11.48
CA ALA A 28 -12.49 -3.64 10.83
C ALA A 28 -14.02 -3.74 10.73
N VAL A 29 -14.48 -4.41 9.68
CA VAL A 29 -15.91 -4.67 9.45
C VAL A 29 -16.26 -6.08 9.94
N GLN A 30 -17.19 -6.78 9.28
CA GLN A 30 -17.64 -8.11 9.66
C GLN A 30 -16.47 -9.11 9.76
N ASP A 31 -16.48 -9.90 10.84
CA ASP A 31 -15.49 -10.93 11.17
C ASP A 31 -14.04 -10.41 11.22
N GLY A 32 -13.83 -9.14 11.55
CA GLY A 32 -12.48 -8.56 11.65
C GLY A 32 -11.79 -8.32 10.30
N ARG A 33 -12.54 -8.35 9.20
CA ARG A 33 -11.98 -8.09 7.85
C ARG A 33 -11.84 -6.59 7.60
N ILE A 34 -10.86 -6.21 6.78
CA ILE A 34 -10.67 -4.85 6.31
C ILE A 34 -10.84 -4.82 4.79
N HIS A 35 -11.61 -3.86 4.28
CA HIS A 35 -11.75 -3.65 2.85
C HIS A 35 -10.41 -3.17 2.24
N ILE A 36 -9.97 -3.82 1.17
CA ILE A 36 -8.62 -3.63 0.60
C ILE A 36 -8.37 -2.21 0.09
N GLU A 37 -9.42 -1.52 -0.37
CA GLU A 37 -9.34 -0.13 -0.79
C GLU A 37 -8.95 0.80 0.36
N LYS A 38 -9.31 0.51 1.62
CA LYS A 38 -8.88 1.33 2.76
C LYS A 38 -7.37 1.20 3.03
N ILE A 39 -6.80 0.03 2.76
CA ILE A 39 -5.35 -0.21 2.85
C ILE A 39 -4.61 0.42 1.67
N ASN A 40 -5.18 0.37 0.48
CA ASN A 40 -4.57 0.85 -0.75
C ASN A 40 -4.78 2.37 -0.97
N TRP A 41 -5.81 2.96 -0.40
CA TRP A 41 -6.17 4.37 -0.59
C TRP A 41 -5.02 5.34 -0.29
N PRO A 42 -4.22 5.18 0.79
CA PRO A 42 -3.06 6.03 1.04
C PRO A 42 -2.02 6.02 -0.09
N VAL A 43 -1.96 4.96 -0.89
CA VAL A 43 -1.10 4.86 -2.09
C VAL A 43 -1.75 5.55 -3.30
N PHE A 44 -3.08 5.51 -3.37
CA PHE A 44 -3.88 5.98 -4.51
C PHE A 44 -4.45 7.40 -4.37
N SER A 45 -4.41 8.03 -3.20
CA SER A 45 -5.06 9.33 -2.96
C SER A 45 -4.13 10.54 -3.06
N GLY A 46 -2.95 10.41 -3.68
CA GLY A 46 -1.94 11.47 -3.74
C GLY A 46 -0.96 11.34 -4.90
N GLU A 47 0.23 11.96 -4.78
CA GLU A 47 1.26 11.94 -5.84
C GLU A 47 1.64 10.52 -6.31
N GLY A 48 1.50 9.52 -5.43
CA GLY A 48 1.74 8.11 -5.76
C GLY A 48 0.85 7.60 -6.90
N HIS A 49 -0.44 7.96 -6.90
CA HIS A 49 -1.38 7.61 -7.96
C HIS A 49 -1.05 8.31 -9.27
N ALA A 50 -0.81 9.62 -9.23
CA ALA A 50 -0.42 10.39 -10.41
C ALA A 50 0.86 9.83 -11.05
N LYS A 51 1.85 9.46 -10.23
CA LYS A 51 3.11 8.82 -10.67
C LYS A 51 2.90 7.39 -11.20
N ALA A 52 1.93 6.65 -10.68
CA ALA A 52 1.61 5.30 -11.17
C ALA A 52 0.90 5.35 -12.54
N VAL A 53 -0.09 6.23 -12.69
CA VAL A 53 -0.76 6.50 -13.98
C VAL A 53 0.23 7.01 -15.02
N ALA A 54 1.06 8.01 -14.67
CA ALA A 54 2.07 8.55 -15.59
C ALA A 54 3.11 7.52 -16.05
N ARG A 55 3.29 6.42 -15.30
CA ARG A 55 4.21 5.31 -15.63
C ARG A 55 3.50 4.11 -16.28
N GLY A 56 2.18 4.17 -16.49
CA GLY A 56 1.39 3.08 -17.07
C GLY A 56 1.33 1.82 -16.19
N TRP A 57 1.37 1.99 -14.87
CA TRP A 57 1.31 0.88 -13.90
C TRP A 57 -0.12 0.60 -13.41
N LEU A 58 -1.09 1.41 -13.84
CA LEU A 58 -2.54 1.33 -13.63
C LEU A 58 -3.20 1.63 -14.98
#